data_AF-A0A1G2DGD1-F1
#
_entry.id   AF-A0A1G2DGD1-F1
#
_cell.length_a   1.000
_cell.length_b   1.000
_cell.length_c   1.000
_cell.angle_alpha   90.00
_cell.angle_beta   90.00
_cell.angle_gamma   90.00
#
_symmetry.space_group_name_H-M   'P 1'
#
loop_
_entity.id
_entity.type
_entity.pdbx_description
1 polymer ?
#
loop_
_entity_poly.entity_id
_entity_poly.type
_entity_poly.pdbx_seq_one_letter_code
_entity_poly.pdbx_strand_id
1 'polypeptide(L)'
;MKKLYFAHPINTYAENTRGTPNENLERDLLALIAKKFPHHEIVNPSDRVHADKVAELRKDDPKVNVMPYFTDLVASCDDLVGYPFGDDMWGAGMWAEGDVILGKGGFAWVIHPTDRRITFVPDIPAEMRLSVDETRARIRNPDGTSKLYV
;
A
#
# COMPACT_ATOMS: atom_id res chain seq x y z
N MET A 1 19.82 -9.46 -1.81
CA MET A 1 19.08 -8.74 -0.75
C MET A 1 17.61 -9.01 -1.00
N LYS A 2 16.83 -9.30 0.05
CA LYS A 2 15.39 -9.54 -0.12
C LYS A 2 14.65 -8.23 -0.33
N LYS A 3 13.58 -8.24 -1.12
CA LYS A 3 12.70 -7.10 -1.38
C LYS A 3 11.41 -7.23 -0.58
N LEU A 4 11.09 -6.21 0.20
CA LEU A 4 9.89 -6.11 1.01
C LEU A 4 8.98 -5.01 0.42
N TYR A 5 7.83 -5.39 -0.12
CA TYR A 5 6.86 -4.44 -0.65
C TYR A 5 6.09 -3.78 0.49
N PHE A 6 5.98 -2.46 0.49
CA PHE A 6 5.14 -1.72 1.43
C PHE A 6 3.76 -1.48 0.80
N ALA A 7 2.75 -2.20 1.26
CA ALA A 7 1.38 -2.06 0.74
C ALA A 7 0.58 -1.14 1.67
N HIS A 8 0.11 0.00 1.17
CA HIS A 8 -0.61 0.97 2.00
C HIS A 8 -1.52 1.89 1.17
N PRO A 9 -2.61 2.44 1.74
CA PRO A 9 -3.54 3.30 1.04
C PRO A 9 -2.88 4.56 0.47
N ILE A 10 -3.25 4.95 -0.75
CA ILE A 10 -2.70 6.13 -1.43
C ILE A 10 -2.87 7.44 -0.66
N ASN A 11 -3.89 7.53 0.20
CA ASN A 11 -4.11 8.68 1.07
C ASN A 11 -3.20 8.72 2.31
N THR A 12 -2.21 7.83 2.37
CA THR A 12 -1.09 7.91 3.32
C THR A 12 0.19 8.41 2.66
N TYR A 13 0.24 8.51 1.32
CA TYR A 13 1.44 8.95 0.59
C TYR A 13 1.82 10.38 0.97
N ALA A 14 3.11 10.68 1.12
CA ALA A 14 3.58 12.00 1.52
C ALA A 14 3.10 13.11 0.57
N GLU A 15 3.02 12.81 -0.74
CA GLU A 15 2.48 13.74 -1.74
C GLU A 15 0.98 14.05 -1.54
N ASN A 16 0.22 13.08 -1.02
CA ASN A 16 -1.23 13.17 -0.82
C ASN A 16 -1.61 13.68 0.58
N THR A 17 -0.64 13.80 1.49
CA THR A 17 -0.86 14.15 2.90
C THR A 17 -0.16 15.45 3.31
N ARG A 18 0.54 16.14 2.40
CA ARG A 18 1.24 17.41 2.68
C ARG A 18 0.31 18.43 3.32
N GLY A 19 0.72 19.00 4.47
CA GLY A 19 -0.07 20.01 5.19
C GLY A 19 -1.25 19.43 5.98
N THR A 20 -1.35 18.11 6.09
CA THR A 20 -2.35 17.42 6.90
C THR A 20 -1.70 16.89 8.19
N PRO A 21 -2.47 16.53 9.23
CA PRO A 21 -1.92 15.88 10.42
C PRO A 21 -1.11 14.61 10.15
N ASN A 22 -1.32 13.97 8.98
CA ASN A 22 -0.65 12.74 8.57
C ASN A 22 0.51 12.94 7.58
N GLU A 23 0.99 14.18 7.38
CA GLU A 23 2.06 14.46 6.39
C GLU A 23 3.35 13.65 6.57
N ASN A 24 3.58 13.18 7.81
CA ASN A 24 4.76 12.41 8.19
C ASN A 24 4.51 10.90 8.27
N LEU A 25 3.26 10.45 8.08
CA LEU A 25 2.84 9.08 8.34
C LEU A 25 3.64 8.06 7.52
N GLU A 26 3.69 8.21 6.20
CA GLU A 26 4.43 7.29 5.32
C GLU A 26 5.92 7.23 5.70
N ARG A 27 6.55 8.37 5.95
CA ARG A 27 7.97 8.43 6.35
C ARG A 27 8.19 7.68 7.66
N ASP A 28 7.32 7.89 8.64
CA ASP A 28 7.45 7.27 9.96
C ASP A 28 7.21 5.74 9.88
N LEU A 29 6.30 5.30 9.00
CA LEU A 29 6.07 3.89 8.69
C LEU A 29 7.27 3.26 7.97
N LEU A 30 7.86 3.92 6.97
CA LEU A 30 9.07 3.46 6.30
C LEU A 30 10.25 3.32 7.28
N ALA A 31 10.42 4.27 8.20
CA ALA A 31 11.44 4.19 9.24
C ALA A 31 11.21 3.01 10.19
N LEU A 32 9.96 2.74 10.56
CA LEU A 32 9.57 1.59 11.36
C LEU A 32 9.87 0.26 10.64
N ILE A 33 9.52 0.15 9.35
CA ILE A 33 9.79 -1.02 8.51
C ILE A 33 11.30 -1.24 8.41
N ALA A 34 12.08 -0.20 8.09
CA ALA A 34 13.54 -0.30 7.97
C ALA A 34 14.21 -0.77 9.26
N LYS A 35 13.71 -0.31 10.42
CA LYS A 35 14.17 -0.77 11.74
C LYS A 35 13.87 -2.25 11.99
N LYS A 36 12.69 -2.73 11.57
CA LYS A 36 12.26 -4.13 11.76
C LYS A 36 12.96 -5.08 10.79
N PHE A 37 13.24 -4.62 9.57
CA PHE A 37 13.77 -5.42 8.47
C PHE A 37 15.08 -4.83 7.92
N PRO A 38 16.16 -4.72 8.73
CA PRO A 38 17.38 -3.97 8.38
C PRO A 38 18.19 -4.55 7.21
N HIS A 39 17.83 -5.74 6.72
CA HIS A 39 18.49 -6.42 5.61
C HIS A 39 17.59 -6.57 4.37
N HIS A 40 16.47 -5.85 4.33
CA HIS A 40 15.56 -5.81 3.20
C HIS A 40 15.68 -4.49 2.44
N GLU A 41 15.54 -4.57 1.14
CA GLU A 41 15.23 -3.43 0.28
C GLU A 41 13.73 -3.18 0.37
N ILE A 42 13.33 -1.98 0.81
CA ILE A 42 11.91 -1.62 0.87
C ILE A 42 11.50 -1.08 -0.49
N VAL A 43 10.47 -1.69 -1.09
CA VAL A 43 9.84 -1.20 -2.33
C VAL A 43 8.58 -0.45 -1.93
N ASN A 44 8.57 0.86 -2.16
CA ASN A 44 7.48 1.74 -1.75
C ASN A 44 6.70 2.22 -2.99
N PRO A 45 5.39 1.89 -3.12
CA PRO A 45 4.62 2.18 -4.33
C PRO A 45 4.40 3.68 -4.60
N SER A 46 4.65 4.54 -3.62
CA SER A 46 4.61 6.00 -3.80
C SER A 46 5.92 6.59 -4.32
N ASP A 47 6.98 5.79 -4.47
CA ASP A 47 8.25 6.28 -5.01
C ASP A 47 8.08 6.85 -6.42
N ARG A 48 8.87 7.89 -6.72
CA ARG A 48 8.72 8.70 -7.93
C ARG A 48 8.72 7.88 -9.22
N VAL A 49 9.53 6.83 -9.29
CA VAL A 49 9.61 5.93 -10.46
C VAL A 49 8.26 5.26 -10.79
N HIS A 50 7.47 4.91 -9.77
CA HIS A 50 6.16 4.30 -9.93
C HIS A 50 5.11 5.34 -10.32
N ALA A 51 5.18 6.54 -9.74
CA ALA A 51 4.34 7.67 -10.14
C ALA A 51 4.56 8.06 -11.62
N ASP A 52 5.81 8.12 -12.07
CA ASP A 52 6.15 8.40 -13.46
C ASP A 52 5.63 7.29 -14.40
N LYS A 53 5.73 6.02 -13.99
CA LYS A 53 5.19 4.91 -14.78
C LYS A 53 3.66 4.94 -14.87
N VAL A 54 2.97 5.28 -13.78
CA VAL A 54 1.52 5.49 -13.78
C VAL A 54 1.11 6.64 -14.71
N ALA A 55 1.87 7.74 -14.71
CA ALA A 55 1.62 8.86 -15.61
C ALA A 55 1.82 8.46 -17.08
N GLU A 56 2.83 7.65 -17.39
CA GLU A 56 3.06 7.10 -18.72
C GLU A 56 1.88 6.23 -19.18
N LEU A 57 1.42 5.28 -18.34
CA LEU A 57 0.28 4.41 -18.65
C LEU A 57 -1.01 5.21 -18.89
N ARG A 58 -1.20 6.31 -18.15
CA ARG A 58 -2.37 7.18 -18.23
C ARG A 58 -2.31 8.26 -19.31
N LYS A 59 -1.23 8.31 -20.10
CA LYS A 59 -1.00 9.36 -21.09
C LYS A 59 -2.14 9.46 -22.10
N ASP A 60 -2.66 8.33 -22.55
CA ASP A 60 -3.70 8.27 -23.59
C ASP A 60 -5.11 8.04 -23.00
N ASP A 61 -5.20 7.40 -21.83
CA ASP A 61 -6.45 7.21 -21.07
C ASP A 61 -6.22 7.43 -19.56
N PRO A 62 -6.67 8.57 -19.00
CA PRO A 62 -6.57 8.85 -17.57
C PRO A 62 -7.30 7.83 -16.67
N LYS A 63 -8.25 7.05 -17.22
CA LYS A 63 -9.05 6.06 -16.50
C LYS A 63 -8.48 4.64 -16.61
N VAL A 64 -7.35 4.45 -17.30
CA VAL A 64 -6.74 3.13 -17.43
C VAL A 64 -6.52 2.50 -16.05
N ASN A 65 -6.84 1.21 -15.95
CA ASN A 65 -6.58 0.45 -14.75
C ASN A 65 -5.08 0.20 -14.60
N VAL A 66 -4.47 0.78 -13.57
CA VAL A 66 -3.03 0.65 -13.28
C VAL A 66 -2.71 -0.49 -12.32
N MET A 67 -3.72 -1.19 -11.78
CA MET A 67 -3.47 -2.31 -10.87
C MET A 67 -2.58 -3.42 -11.44
N PRO A 68 -2.66 -3.80 -12.74
CA PRO A 68 -1.75 -4.79 -13.32
C PRO A 68 -0.26 -4.44 -13.12
N TYR A 69 0.09 -3.15 -13.20
CA TYR A 69 1.45 -2.70 -12.95
C TYR A 69 1.89 -2.95 -11.51
N PHE A 70 1.04 -2.64 -10.53
CA PHE A 70 1.34 -2.84 -9.12
C PHE A 70 1.35 -4.33 -8.74
N THR A 71 0.50 -5.16 -9.37
CA THR A 71 0.56 -6.63 -9.18
C THR A 71 1.87 -7.22 -9.73
N ASP A 72 2.39 -6.70 -10.84
CA ASP A 72 3.69 -7.13 -11.37
C ASP A 72 4.85 -6.66 -10.48
N LEU A 73 4.75 -5.43 -9.96
CA LEU A 73 5.72 -4.86 -9.03
C LEU A 73 5.83 -5.69 -7.75
N VAL A 74 4.71 -5.99 -7.09
CA VAL A 74 4.70 -6.82 -5.88
C VAL A 74 5.08 -8.28 -6.20
N ALA A 75 4.73 -8.80 -7.38
CA ALA A 75 5.20 -10.10 -7.83
C ALA A 75 6.74 -10.18 -7.94
N SER A 76 7.43 -9.07 -8.15
CA SER A 76 8.90 -8.99 -8.14
C SER A 76 9.55 -8.88 -6.76
N CYS A 77 8.77 -8.69 -5.70
CA CYS A 77 9.25 -8.64 -4.32
C CYS A 77 9.30 -10.04 -3.69
N ASP A 78 9.94 -10.23 -2.54
CA ASP A 78 9.94 -11.53 -1.84
C ASP A 78 8.76 -11.64 -0.86
N ASP A 79 8.47 -10.53 -0.21
CA ASP A 79 7.71 -10.43 1.02
C ASP A 79 6.91 -9.10 1.01
N LEU A 80 5.86 -8.97 1.84
CA LEU A 80 5.06 -7.73 1.95
C LEU A 80 4.80 -7.32 3.38
N VAL A 81 4.83 -6.02 3.64
CA VAL A 81 4.30 -5.41 4.86
C VAL A 81 3.14 -4.49 4.50
N GLY A 82 1.97 -4.77 5.06
CA GLY A 82 0.75 -4.00 4.83
C GLY A 82 0.46 -3.00 5.94
N TYR A 83 -0.10 -1.85 5.59
CA TYR A 83 -0.67 -0.88 6.52
C TYR A 83 -2.15 -0.62 6.17
N PRO A 84 -3.10 -1.28 6.85
CA PRO A 84 -4.52 -1.20 6.53
C PRO A 84 -5.15 0.15 6.92
N PHE A 85 -6.46 0.32 6.66
CA PHE A 85 -7.23 1.43 7.21
C PHE A 85 -7.37 1.31 8.74
N GLY A 86 -7.77 2.38 9.42
CA GLY A 86 -7.86 2.41 10.89
C GLY A 86 -8.78 1.35 11.53
N ASP A 87 -9.64 0.72 10.74
CA ASP A 87 -10.52 -0.40 11.11
C ASP A 87 -9.97 -1.78 10.69
N ASP A 88 -8.67 -1.87 10.41
CA ASP A 88 -7.94 -3.05 9.94
C ASP A 88 -8.36 -3.60 8.57
N MET A 89 -9.27 -2.92 7.88
CA MET A 89 -9.72 -3.33 6.55
C MET A 89 -8.68 -3.02 5.48
N TRP A 90 -8.58 -3.91 4.49
CA TRP A 90 -7.64 -3.81 3.38
C TRP A 90 -8.32 -3.24 2.15
N GLY A 91 -7.74 -2.18 1.59
CA GLY A 91 -8.16 -1.69 0.27
C GLY A 91 -8.04 -2.80 -0.79
N ALA A 92 -8.94 -2.81 -1.77
CA ALA A 92 -9.03 -3.85 -2.79
C ALA A 92 -7.69 -4.11 -3.51
N GLY A 93 -6.93 -3.05 -3.82
CA GLY A 93 -5.61 -3.16 -4.44
C GLY A 93 -4.57 -3.75 -3.49
N MET A 94 -4.53 -3.26 -2.25
CA MET A 94 -3.61 -3.72 -1.21
C MET A 94 -3.83 -5.20 -0.87
N TRP A 95 -5.09 -5.64 -0.80
CA TRP A 95 -5.43 -7.04 -0.60
C TRP A 95 -4.96 -7.91 -1.77
N ALA A 96 -5.17 -7.44 -3.02
CA ALA A 96 -4.71 -8.17 -4.20
C ALA A 96 -3.18 -8.29 -4.26
N GLU A 97 -2.45 -7.27 -3.79
CA GLU A 97 -0.99 -7.32 -3.65
C GLU A 97 -0.55 -8.36 -2.60
N GLY A 98 -1.26 -8.42 -1.46
CA GLY A 98 -1.06 -9.44 -0.43
C GLY A 98 -1.30 -10.86 -0.95
N ASP A 99 -2.39 -11.05 -1.70
CA ASP A 99 -2.73 -12.34 -2.33
C ASP A 99 -1.63 -12.82 -3.29
N VAL A 100 -1.03 -11.91 -4.07
CA VAL A 100 0.11 -12.23 -4.94
C VAL A 100 1.32 -12.73 -4.13
N ILE A 101 1.66 -12.10 -3.01
CA ILE A 101 2.80 -12.52 -2.17
C ILE A 101 2.54 -13.88 -1.53
N LEU A 102 1.38 -14.05 -0.91
CA LEU A 102 1.01 -15.27 -0.22
C LEU A 102 0.87 -16.44 -1.21
N GLY A 103 0.27 -16.20 -2.38
CA GLY A 103 0.06 -17.20 -3.42
C GLY A 103 1.35 -17.78 -4.01
N LYS A 104 2.47 -17.04 -3.97
CA LYS A 104 3.80 -17.55 -4.37
C LYS A 104 4.65 -18.08 -3.21
N GLY A 105 4.09 -18.16 -2.00
CA GLY A 105 4.78 -18.65 -0.80
C GLY A 105 5.68 -17.64 -0.10
N GLY A 106 5.52 -16.34 -0.38
CA GLY A 106 6.12 -15.26 0.39
C GLY A 106 5.39 -15.05 1.72
N PHE A 107 5.92 -14.17 2.55
CA PHE A 107 5.32 -13.84 3.84
C PHE A 107 4.68 -12.46 3.84
N ALA A 108 3.61 -12.33 4.62
CA ALA A 108 2.93 -11.06 4.86
C ALA A 108 3.08 -10.64 6.33
N TRP A 109 3.26 -9.34 6.54
CA TRP A 109 3.21 -8.70 7.85
C TRP A 109 2.21 -7.55 7.82
N VAL A 110 1.68 -7.19 8.98
CA VAL A 110 0.74 -6.08 9.14
C VAL A 110 1.28 -5.11 10.17
N ILE A 111 1.28 -3.82 9.82
CA ILE A 111 1.48 -2.72 10.76
C ILE A 111 0.11 -2.34 11.29
N HIS A 112 -0.13 -2.59 12.58
CA HIS A 112 -1.40 -2.26 13.24
C HIS A 112 -1.59 -0.73 13.28
N PRO A 113 -2.70 -0.19 12.74
CA PRO A 113 -2.96 1.25 12.70
C PRO A 113 -3.01 1.93 14.07
N THR A 114 -3.42 1.19 15.10
CA THR A 114 -3.64 1.71 16.44
C THR A 114 -2.34 1.86 17.25
N ASP A 115 -1.43 0.90 17.15
CA ASP A 115 -0.26 0.82 18.04
C ASP A 115 1.09 0.66 17.31
N ARG A 116 1.07 0.65 15.97
CA ARG A 116 2.25 0.51 15.10
C ARG A 116 3.05 -0.78 15.31
N ARG A 117 2.50 -1.79 15.99
CA ARG A 117 3.17 -3.10 16.05
C ARG A 117 3.17 -3.75 14.68
N ILE A 118 4.25 -4.46 14.38
CA ILE A 118 4.37 -5.27 13.16
C ILE A 118 4.22 -6.74 13.52
N THR A 119 3.17 -7.38 13.02
CA THR A 119 2.91 -8.82 13.24
C THR A 119 2.94 -9.59 11.94
N PHE A 120 3.51 -10.79 11.97
CA PHE A 120 3.38 -11.75 10.89
C PHE A 120 1.93 -12.22 10.77
N VAL A 121 1.44 -12.36 9.55
CA VAL A 121 0.13 -12.97 9.26
C VAL A 121 0.32 -14.08 8.22
N PRO A 122 -0.18 -15.31 8.50
CA PRO A 122 -0.06 -16.42 7.56
C PRO A 122 -0.99 -16.28 6.35
N ASP A 123 -2.05 -15.48 6.49
CA ASP A 123 -3.04 -15.16 5.47
C ASP A 123 -3.65 -13.76 5.71
N ILE A 124 -4.32 -13.24 4.69
CA ILE A 124 -5.15 -12.02 4.80
C ILE A 124 -6.60 -12.45 4.53
N PRO A 125 -7.45 -12.54 5.57
CA PRO A 125 -8.80 -13.07 5.41
C PRO A 125 -9.62 -12.29 4.38
N ALA A 126 -10.44 -13.00 3.60
CA ALA A 126 -11.23 -12.41 2.53
C ALA A 126 -12.27 -11.40 3.06
N GLU A 127 -12.75 -11.59 4.29
CA GLU A 127 -13.66 -10.69 4.99
C GLU A 127 -13.05 -9.33 5.34
N MET A 128 -11.71 -9.23 5.39
CA MET A 128 -11.01 -7.95 5.59
C MET A 128 -10.85 -7.18 4.29
N ARG A 129 -11.18 -7.77 3.14
CA ARG A 129 -11.06 -7.14 1.82
C ARG A 129 -12.23 -6.19 1.57
N LEU A 130 -11.92 -4.92 1.38
CA LEU A 130 -12.87 -3.97 0.82
C LEU A 130 -13.08 -4.21 -0.67
N SER A 131 -14.30 -3.95 -1.14
CA SER A 131 -14.58 -3.78 -2.56
C SER A 131 -13.83 -2.58 -3.14
N VAL A 132 -13.77 -2.51 -4.47
CA VAL A 132 -13.16 -1.37 -5.18
C VAL A 132 -13.88 -0.07 -4.84
N ASP A 133 -15.21 -0.10 -4.74
CA ASP A 133 -16.01 1.10 -4.48
C ASP A 133 -15.88 1.55 -3.02
N GLU A 134 -15.85 0.64 -2.05
CA GLU A 134 -15.55 0.98 -0.65
C GLU A 134 -14.14 1.55 -0.49
N THR A 135 -13.16 0.96 -1.18
CA THR A 135 -11.78 1.47 -1.19
C THR A 135 -11.72 2.89 -1.74
N ARG A 136 -12.38 3.14 -2.89
CA ARG A 136 -12.48 4.48 -3.48
C ARG A 136 -13.18 5.46 -2.55
N ALA A 137 -14.27 5.06 -1.91
CA ALA A 137 -15.02 5.89 -0.98
C ALA A 137 -14.18 6.32 0.23
N ARG A 138 -13.20 5.51 0.65
CA ARG A 138 -12.29 5.84 1.75
C ARG A 138 -11.12 6.74 1.34
N ILE A 139 -10.62 6.62 0.11
CA ILE A 139 -9.41 7.34 -0.33
C ILE A 139 -9.68 8.58 -1.20
N ARG A 140 -10.87 8.72 -1.80
CA ARG A 140 -11.20 9.83 -2.72
C ARG A 140 -12.37 10.68 -2.23
N ASN A 141 -12.21 11.99 -2.36
CA ASN A 141 -13.30 12.95 -2.32
C ASN A 141 -14.08 12.95 -3.64
N PRO A 142 -15.31 13.50 -3.67
CA PRO A 142 -16.10 13.61 -4.92
C PRO A 142 -15.39 14.40 -6.03
N ASP A 143 -14.49 15.32 -5.67
CA ASP A 143 -13.68 16.12 -6.60
C ASP A 143 -12.43 15.39 -7.12
N GLY A 144 -12.20 14.13 -6.70
CA GLY A 144 -11.07 13.32 -7.11
C GLY A 144 -9.80 13.50 -6.28
N THR A 145 -9.77 14.45 -5.33
CA THR A 145 -8.65 14.62 -4.40
C THR A 145 -8.58 13.48 -3.38
N SER A 146 -7.42 13.31 -2.75
CA SER A 146 -7.23 12.32 -1.69
C SER A 146 -7.95 12.76 -0.41
N LYS A 147 -8.71 11.85 0.21
CA LYS A 147 -9.25 12.04 1.56
C LYS A 147 -8.13 12.01 2.59
N LEU A 148 -8.35 12.61 3.76
CA LEU A 148 -7.47 12.33 4.90
C LEU A 148 -7.56 10.86 5.26
N TYR A 149 -6.41 10.23 5.48
CA TYR A 149 -6.39 8.95 6.18
C TYR A 149 -6.92 9.18 7.60
N VAL A 150 -7.88 8.35 8.01
CA VAL A 150 -8.53 8.36 9.33
C VAL A 150 -8.45 6.99 9.95
#